data_AF-A0A929NNZ1-F1
#
_entry.id   AF-A0A929NNZ1-F1
#
_cell.length_a   1.000
_cell.length_b   1.000
_cell.length_c   1.000
_cell.angle_alpha   90.00
_cell.angle_beta   90.00
_cell.angle_gamma   90.00
#
_symmetry.space_group_name_H-M   'P 1'
#
loop_
_entity.id
_entity.type
_entity.pdbx_description
1 polymer ?
#
loop_
_entity_poly.entity_id
_entity_poly.type
_entity_poly.pdbx_seq_one_letter_code
_entity_poly.pdbx_strand_id
1 'polypeptide(L)'
;MSITSADILDRINDLRSRNEEFCVVTVVRTANVTSAKAGAKALVTSGGEIFGFVGGGCVTGAVKRVAAQVLASGEARLIRVKPKETVVEQLDADGVELHKSSCPSGGTVEMFIEPMQMAPRCIVCGASPVAASLVALAKAMGYRTVVAVLAEDQRPPARRRQLSGRVRSGLREPGRRRRHRGLHPGQARPRGPACRPGDRRRLCRLRGQPPQGRDAEIRAPGKGLA
;
A
#
# COMPACT_ATOMS: atom_id res chain seq x y z
N MET A 1 16.64 6.66 -22.26
CA MET A 1 16.48 7.18 -20.88
C MET A 1 16.98 6.12 -19.92
N SER A 2 17.99 6.43 -19.11
CA SER A 2 18.45 5.54 -18.04
C SER A 2 17.43 5.57 -16.90
N ILE A 3 16.90 4.41 -16.50
CA ILE A 3 16.04 4.30 -15.31
C ILE A 3 16.90 4.61 -14.09
N THR A 4 16.48 5.61 -13.31
CA THR A 4 17.13 6.04 -12.08
C THR A 4 16.53 5.34 -10.86
N SER A 5 17.16 5.51 -9.69
CA SER A 5 16.59 5.02 -8.43
C SER A 5 15.27 5.72 -8.06
N ALA A 6 15.09 6.99 -8.45
CA ALA A 6 13.84 7.71 -8.22
C ALA A 6 12.68 7.09 -9.01
N ASP A 7 12.92 6.76 -10.29
CA ASP A 7 11.92 6.10 -11.14
C ASP A 7 11.47 4.75 -10.56
N ILE A 8 12.40 4.01 -9.93
CA ILE A 8 12.08 2.75 -9.25
C ILE A 8 11.18 3.00 -8.03
N LEU A 9 11.46 4.01 -7.22
CA LEU A 9 10.64 4.36 -6.05
C LEU A 9 9.23 4.81 -6.46
N ASP A 10 9.11 5.58 -7.54
CA ASP A 10 7.82 5.99 -8.09
C ASP A 10 7.03 4.78 -8.58
N ARG A 11 7.69 3.84 -9.28
CA ARG A 11 7.05 2.60 -9.73
C ARG A 11 6.63 1.70 -8.57
N ILE A 12 7.40 1.64 -7.48
CA ILE A 12 7.01 0.96 -6.24
C ILE A 12 5.72 1.56 -5.68
N ASN A 13 5.63 2.89 -5.60
CA ASN A 13 4.44 3.56 -5.05
C ASN A 13 3.20 3.30 -5.90
N ASP A 14 3.34 3.33 -7.22
CA ASP A 14 2.27 3.02 -8.17
C ASP A 14 1.77 1.57 -8.01
N LEU A 15 2.66 0.58 -8.02
CA LEU A 15 2.29 -0.84 -7.81
C LEU A 15 1.61 -1.05 -6.44
N ARG A 16 2.14 -0.45 -5.38
CA ARG A 16 1.54 -0.50 -4.04
C ARG A 16 0.13 0.09 -4.01
N SER A 17 -0.09 1.22 -4.70
CA SER A 17 -1.41 1.87 -4.78
C SER A 17 -2.44 1.01 -5.49
N ARG A 18 -1.99 0.20 -6.46
CA ARG A 18 -2.82 -0.75 -7.22
C ARG A 18 -2.98 -2.10 -6.54
N ASN A 19 -2.39 -2.30 -5.35
CA ASN A 19 -2.39 -3.57 -4.63
C ASN A 19 -1.77 -4.72 -5.47
N GLU A 20 -0.76 -4.41 -6.28
CA GLU A 20 -0.04 -5.39 -7.08
C GLU A 20 1.20 -5.87 -6.33
N GLU A 21 1.42 -7.18 -6.31
CA GLU A 21 2.59 -7.80 -5.70
C GLU A 21 3.77 -7.82 -6.69
N PHE A 22 4.97 -7.56 -6.17
CA PHE A 22 6.21 -7.53 -6.93
C PHE A 22 7.39 -7.84 -6.02
N CYS A 23 8.54 -8.14 -6.58
CA CYS A 23 9.81 -8.25 -5.86
C CYS A 23 10.68 -7.03 -6.12
N VAL A 24 11.48 -6.67 -5.13
CA VAL A 24 12.66 -5.83 -5.34
C VAL A 24 13.88 -6.73 -5.41
N VAL A 25 14.71 -6.51 -6.42
CA VAL A 25 16.00 -7.18 -6.61
C VAL A 25 17.08 -6.14 -6.38
N THR A 26 18.02 -6.43 -5.50
CA THR A 26 19.18 -5.58 -5.24
C THR A 26 20.45 -6.37 -5.48
N VAL A 27 21.34 -5.86 -6.34
CA VAL A 27 22.69 -6.40 -6.47
C VAL A 27 23.48 -6.03 -5.22
N VAL A 28 23.83 -7.02 -4.41
CA VAL A 28 24.54 -6.80 -3.15
C VAL A 28 26.06 -6.90 -3.33
N ARG A 29 26.52 -7.73 -4.27
CA ARG A 29 27.94 -7.91 -4.56
C ARG A 29 28.17 -8.32 -6.02
N THR A 30 29.32 -7.93 -6.55
CA THR A 30 29.81 -8.31 -7.88
C THR A 30 31.26 -8.76 -7.81
N ALA A 31 31.65 -9.73 -8.62
CA ALA A 31 33.05 -10.11 -8.82
C ALA A 31 33.34 -10.33 -10.32
N ASN A 32 34.58 -10.05 -10.73
CA ASN A 32 35.00 -10.00 -12.14
C ASN A 32 34.20 -8.98 -12.96
N VAL A 33 34.25 -9.10 -14.29
CA VAL A 33 33.57 -8.17 -15.20
C VAL A 33 32.07 -8.43 -15.18
N THR A 34 31.32 -7.48 -14.64
CA THR A 34 29.85 -7.51 -14.59
C THR A 34 29.26 -6.22 -15.14
N SER A 35 28.12 -6.32 -15.83
CA SER A 35 27.41 -5.15 -16.35
C SER A 35 26.69 -4.35 -15.28
N ALA A 36 26.15 -5.02 -14.25
CA ALA A 36 25.62 -4.37 -13.05
C ALA A 36 26.73 -4.12 -12.03
N LYS A 37 26.49 -3.14 -11.16
CA LYS A 37 27.33 -2.80 -10.00
C LYS A 37 26.55 -3.07 -8.72
N ALA A 38 27.27 -3.25 -7.61
CA ALA A 38 26.66 -3.28 -6.29
C ALA A 38 25.79 -2.02 -6.08
N GLY A 39 24.62 -2.20 -5.48
CA GLY A 39 23.61 -1.16 -5.30
C GLY A 39 22.62 -1.02 -6.45
N ALA A 40 22.84 -1.67 -7.61
CA ALA A 40 21.88 -1.67 -8.70
C ALA A 40 20.57 -2.36 -8.28
N LYS A 41 19.43 -1.82 -8.70
CA LYS A 41 18.10 -2.28 -8.30
C LYS A 41 17.19 -2.50 -9.51
N ALA A 42 16.30 -3.46 -9.38
CA ALA A 42 15.18 -3.64 -10.28
C ALA A 42 13.95 -4.14 -9.53
N LEU A 43 12.78 -3.87 -10.10
CA LEU A 43 11.50 -4.46 -9.70
C LEU A 43 11.21 -5.62 -10.63
N VAL A 44 10.58 -6.66 -10.08
CA VAL A 44 10.06 -7.78 -10.86
C VAL A 44 8.59 -7.97 -10.51
N THR A 45 7.70 -7.79 -11.48
CA THR A 45 6.26 -8.00 -11.27
C THR A 45 5.92 -9.49 -11.19
N SER A 46 4.73 -9.83 -10.70
CA SER A 46 4.22 -11.22 -10.73
C SER A 46 4.16 -11.82 -12.15
N GLY A 47 3.97 -10.99 -13.18
CA GLY A 47 4.07 -11.36 -14.60
C GLY A 47 5.51 -11.55 -15.11
N GLY A 48 6.52 -11.29 -14.28
CA GLY A 48 7.94 -11.41 -14.63
C GLY A 48 8.48 -10.26 -15.47
N GLU A 49 7.80 -9.12 -15.53
CA GLU A 49 8.35 -7.90 -16.13
C GLU A 49 9.40 -7.32 -15.20
N ILE A 50 10.52 -6.82 -15.77
CA ILE A 50 11.61 -6.23 -15.00
C ILE A 50 11.68 -4.74 -15.27
N PHE A 51 11.65 -3.94 -14.22
CA PHE A 51 11.82 -2.49 -14.29
C PHE A 51 13.06 -2.05 -13.52
N GLY A 52 14.02 -1.42 -14.20
CA GLY A 52 15.35 -1.14 -13.64
C GLY A 52 16.42 -2.08 -14.19
N PHE A 53 17.56 -2.17 -13.52
CA PHE A 53 18.70 -2.92 -14.03
C PHE A 53 19.44 -3.66 -12.92
N VAL A 54 19.57 -4.97 -13.08
CA VAL A 54 20.35 -5.86 -12.18
C VAL A 54 21.37 -6.71 -12.95
N GLY A 55 21.52 -6.45 -14.25
CA GLY A 55 22.46 -7.12 -15.14
C GLY A 55 21.90 -7.31 -16.55
N GLY A 56 22.71 -7.94 -17.42
CA GLY A 56 22.29 -8.29 -18.78
C GLY A 56 21.42 -9.55 -18.84
N GLY A 57 21.05 -9.98 -20.05
CA GLY A 57 20.17 -11.13 -20.27
C GLY A 57 20.61 -12.44 -19.59
N CYS A 58 21.91 -12.60 -19.31
CA CYS A 58 22.47 -13.78 -18.64
C CYS A 58 21.95 -13.99 -17.21
N VAL A 59 21.53 -12.94 -16.50
CA VAL A 59 20.97 -13.06 -15.13
C VAL A 59 19.44 -13.02 -15.10
N THR A 60 18.81 -12.43 -16.13
CA THR A 60 17.37 -12.21 -16.22
C THR A 60 16.55 -13.48 -16.00
N GLY A 61 16.96 -14.60 -16.58
CA GLY A 61 16.25 -15.88 -16.43
C GLY A 61 16.26 -16.40 -14.99
N ALA A 62 17.39 -16.27 -14.28
CA ALA A 62 17.50 -16.65 -12.87
C ALA A 62 16.63 -15.73 -11.99
N VAL A 63 16.75 -14.42 -12.20
CA VAL A 63 15.98 -13.40 -11.47
C VAL A 63 14.48 -13.63 -11.60
N LYS A 64 13.95 -13.86 -12.80
CA LYS A 64 12.51 -14.11 -13.00
C LYS A 64 12.01 -15.36 -12.28
N ARG A 65 12.77 -16.47 -12.34
CA ARG A 65 12.38 -17.73 -11.67
C ARG A 65 12.38 -17.57 -10.16
N VAL A 66 13.44 -16.98 -9.60
CA VAL A 66 13.54 -16.81 -8.15
C VAL A 66 12.54 -15.77 -7.66
N ALA A 67 12.30 -14.69 -8.40
CA ALA A 67 11.26 -13.72 -8.05
C ALA A 67 9.88 -14.37 -7.98
N ALA A 68 9.53 -15.26 -8.91
CA ALA A 68 8.27 -16.01 -8.84
C ALA A 68 8.18 -16.90 -7.59
N GLN A 69 9.27 -17.56 -7.20
CA GLN A 69 9.32 -18.37 -5.98
C GLN A 69 9.21 -17.50 -4.71
N VAL A 70 9.91 -16.38 -4.66
CA VAL A 70 9.88 -15.41 -3.56
C VAL A 70 8.49 -14.81 -3.40
N LEU A 71 7.81 -14.47 -4.50
CA LEU A 71 6.42 -14.01 -4.45
C LEU A 71 5.46 -15.10 -3.95
N ALA A 72 5.66 -16.35 -4.35
CA ALA A 72 4.82 -17.46 -3.93
C ALA A 72 5.02 -17.82 -2.45
N SER A 73 6.26 -17.80 -1.95
CA SER A 73 6.56 -18.15 -0.56
C SER A 73 6.44 -16.97 0.42
N GLY A 74 6.61 -15.73 -0.05
CA GLY A 74 6.76 -14.55 0.80
C GLY A 74 8.09 -14.47 1.55
N GLU A 75 9.03 -15.35 1.23
CA GLU A 75 10.34 -15.39 1.87
C GLU A 75 11.41 -14.82 0.95
N ALA A 76 12.19 -13.86 1.45
CA ALA A 76 13.29 -13.28 0.72
C ALA A 76 14.41 -14.30 0.49
N ARG A 77 15.13 -14.16 -0.63
CA ARG A 77 16.22 -15.06 -1.02
C ARG A 77 17.46 -14.29 -1.41
N LEU A 78 18.62 -14.81 -1.03
CA LEU A 78 19.92 -14.38 -1.53
C LEU A 78 20.39 -15.41 -2.55
N ILE A 79 20.66 -14.95 -3.76
CA ILE A 79 21.11 -15.82 -4.85
C ILE A 79 22.46 -15.35 -5.40
N ARG A 80 23.23 -16.29 -5.91
CA ARG A 80 24.51 -16.04 -6.56
C ARG A 80 24.50 -16.62 -7.97
N VAL A 81 24.68 -15.77 -8.96
CA VAL A 81 24.76 -16.16 -10.36
C VAL A 81 26.22 -16.20 -10.80
N LYS A 82 26.69 -17.38 -11.23
CA LYS A 82 28.08 -17.65 -11.67
C LYS A 82 28.12 -18.30 -13.06
N PRO A 83 29.29 -18.35 -13.74
CA PRO A 83 29.47 -19.15 -14.95
C PRO A 83 29.12 -20.63 -14.71
N LYS A 84 28.52 -21.27 -15.70
CA LYS A 84 27.97 -22.63 -15.59
C LYS A 84 29.02 -23.67 -15.18
N GLU A 85 30.25 -23.47 -15.60
CA GLU A 85 31.41 -24.34 -15.38
C GLU A 85 31.84 -24.35 -13.91
N THR A 86 31.48 -23.31 -13.15
CA THR A 86 31.85 -23.16 -11.73
C THR A 86 30.74 -23.62 -10.78
N VAL A 87 29.56 -24.01 -11.30
CA VAL A 87 28.42 -24.46 -10.49
C VAL A 87 28.37 -25.99 -10.48
N VAL A 88 29.00 -26.56 -9.47
CA VAL A 88 29.01 -28.02 -9.18
C VAL A 88 27.85 -28.45 -8.28
N GLU A 89 27.39 -27.57 -7.39
CA GLU A 89 26.27 -27.83 -6.46
C GLU A 89 25.22 -26.70 -6.51
N GLN A 90 24.05 -26.94 -5.90
CA GLN A 90 22.95 -25.95 -5.84
C GLN A 90 23.16 -24.87 -4.77
N LEU A 91 24.00 -25.15 -3.77
CA LEU A 91 24.41 -24.21 -2.73
C LEU A 91 25.91 -23.98 -2.85
N ASP A 92 26.34 -22.77 -2.56
CA ASP A 92 27.76 -22.46 -2.40
C ASP A 92 28.23 -22.80 -0.97
N ALA A 93 29.53 -22.71 -0.70
CA ALA A 93 30.11 -23.09 0.60
C ALA A 93 29.57 -22.27 1.79
N ASP A 94 29.02 -21.09 1.53
CA ASP A 94 28.38 -20.19 2.50
C ASP A 94 26.85 -20.33 2.54
N GLY A 95 26.28 -21.35 1.87
CA GLY A 95 24.85 -21.65 1.88
C GLY A 95 24.01 -20.78 0.93
N VAL A 96 24.63 -19.95 0.09
CA VAL A 96 23.92 -19.13 -0.89
C VAL A 96 23.48 -19.96 -2.08
N GLU A 97 22.23 -19.77 -2.54
CA GLU A 97 21.67 -20.48 -3.69
C GLU A 97 22.40 -20.10 -4.99
N LEU A 98 22.90 -21.11 -5.71
CA LEU A 98 23.66 -20.93 -6.95
C LEU A 98 22.77 -21.07 -8.19
N HIS A 99 22.93 -20.13 -9.11
CA HIS A 99 22.35 -20.20 -10.44
C HIS A 99 23.41 -20.06 -11.53
N LYS A 100 23.19 -20.82 -12.60
CA LYS A 100 24.06 -20.84 -13.78
C LYS A 100 23.75 -19.64 -14.67
N SER A 101 24.81 -19.00 -15.17
CA SER A 101 24.76 -18.07 -16.30
C SER A 101 25.61 -18.58 -17.45
N SER A 102 25.21 -18.24 -18.67
CA SER A 102 25.98 -18.46 -19.90
C SER A 102 26.76 -17.21 -20.32
N CYS A 103 27.18 -16.37 -19.36
CA CYS A 103 27.82 -15.10 -19.68
C CYS A 103 29.29 -15.32 -20.07
N PRO A 104 29.75 -14.86 -21.26
CA PRO A 104 31.15 -14.97 -21.67
C PRO A 104 32.13 -14.21 -20.78
N SER A 105 31.63 -13.25 -20.00
CA SER A 105 32.45 -12.35 -19.17
C SER A 105 33.09 -13.02 -17.95
N GLY A 106 32.64 -14.23 -17.55
CA GLY A 106 33.09 -14.87 -16.31
C GLY A 106 32.64 -14.15 -15.02
N GLY A 107 31.74 -13.17 -15.14
CA GLY A 107 31.23 -12.36 -14.04
C GLY A 107 30.41 -13.16 -13.04
N THR A 108 30.50 -12.79 -11.75
CA THR A 108 29.65 -13.29 -10.68
C THR A 108 28.85 -12.15 -10.07
N VAL A 109 27.56 -12.37 -9.84
CA VAL A 109 26.67 -11.39 -9.22
C VAL A 109 25.88 -12.05 -8.11
N GLU A 110 25.88 -11.43 -6.93
CA GLU A 110 25.00 -11.80 -5.82
C GLU A 110 23.84 -10.80 -5.73
N MET A 111 22.62 -11.32 -5.60
CA MET A 111 21.40 -10.54 -5.62
C MET A 111 20.50 -10.96 -4.46
N PHE A 112 20.06 -9.97 -3.69
CA PHE A 112 19.01 -10.13 -2.69
C PHE A 112 17.66 -9.82 -3.33
N ILE A 113 16.72 -10.76 -3.23
CA ILE A 113 15.39 -10.69 -3.81
C ILE A 113 14.38 -10.72 -2.67
N GLU A 114 13.68 -9.61 -2.46
CA GLU A 114 12.70 -9.43 -1.38
C GLU A 114 11.29 -9.25 -1.95
N PRO A 115 10.27 -9.93 -1.38
CA PRO A 115 8.89 -9.77 -1.81
C PRO A 115 8.28 -8.49 -1.23
N MET A 116 7.51 -7.79 -2.04
CA MET A 116 6.65 -6.67 -1.63
C MET A 116 5.20 -7.13 -1.74
N GLN A 117 4.78 -7.95 -0.78
CA GLN A 117 3.43 -8.49 -0.71
C GLN A 117 2.46 -7.50 -0.07
N MET A 118 1.19 -7.66 -0.40
CA MET A 118 0.14 -6.95 0.31
C MET A 118 0.05 -7.42 1.76
N ALA A 119 -0.31 -6.51 2.66
CA ALA A 119 -0.68 -6.90 4.01
C ALA A 119 -1.80 -7.97 3.98
N PRO A 120 -1.73 -9.00 4.84
CA PRO A 120 -2.76 -10.03 4.91
C PRO A 120 -4.15 -9.43 5.16
N ARG A 121 -5.17 -10.09 4.63
CA ARG A 121 -6.57 -9.69 4.87
C ARG A 121 -7.07 -10.30 6.17
N CYS A 122 -7.60 -9.47 7.06
CA CYS A 122 -8.34 -9.91 8.24
C CYS A 122 -9.84 -9.74 7.94
N ILE A 123 -10.58 -10.85 7.88
CA ILE A 123 -12.03 -10.82 7.72
C ILE A 123 -12.66 -10.96 9.10
N VAL A 124 -13.39 -9.94 9.52
CA VAL A 124 -14.12 -9.93 10.80
C VAL A 124 -15.60 -10.15 10.51
N CYS A 125 -16.14 -11.26 11.00
CA CYS A 125 -17.55 -11.61 10.84
C CYS A 125 -18.35 -11.17 12.08
N GLY A 126 -19.33 -10.29 11.89
CA GLY A 126 -20.21 -9.78 12.95
C GLY A 126 -20.04 -8.29 13.26
N ALA A 127 -21.03 -7.73 13.94
CA ALA A 127 -21.14 -6.28 14.23
C ALA A 127 -21.01 -5.93 15.72
N SER A 128 -20.53 -6.87 16.55
CA SER A 128 -20.42 -6.67 17.99
C SER A 128 -19.34 -5.63 18.36
N PRO A 129 -19.37 -5.05 19.57
CA PRO A 129 -18.27 -4.22 20.07
C PRO A 129 -16.91 -4.94 20.08
N VAL A 130 -16.91 -6.28 20.21
CA VAL A 130 -15.71 -7.11 20.07
C VAL A 130 -15.20 -7.08 18.64
N ALA A 131 -16.09 -7.21 17.64
CA ALA A 131 -15.72 -7.09 16.23
C ALA A 131 -15.12 -5.71 15.91
N ALA A 132 -15.70 -4.62 16.45
CA ALA A 132 -15.15 -3.28 16.29
C ALA A 132 -13.74 -3.14 16.89
N SER A 133 -13.52 -3.72 18.07
CA SER A 133 -12.20 -3.74 18.74
C SER A 133 -11.18 -4.55 17.94
N LEU A 134 -11.58 -5.71 17.40
CA LEU A 134 -10.73 -6.55 16.56
C LEU A 134 -10.32 -5.84 15.26
N VAL A 135 -11.24 -5.13 14.61
CA VAL A 135 -10.93 -4.31 13.42
C VAL A 135 -9.91 -3.22 13.74
N ALA A 136 -10.05 -2.54 14.88
CA ALA A 136 -9.10 -1.49 15.29
C ALA A 136 -7.69 -2.06 15.51
N LEU A 137 -7.58 -3.19 16.23
CA LEU A 137 -6.32 -3.89 16.45
C LEU A 137 -5.72 -4.41 15.14
N ALA A 138 -6.53 -5.05 14.29
CA ALA A 138 -6.07 -5.55 13.00
C ALA A 138 -5.51 -4.44 12.12
N LYS A 139 -6.17 -3.27 12.04
CA LYS A 139 -5.62 -2.11 11.33
C LYS A 139 -4.33 -1.59 11.93
N ALA A 140 -4.23 -1.52 13.26
CA ALA A 140 -3.01 -1.08 13.94
C ALA A 140 -1.82 -2.03 13.69
N MET A 141 -2.10 -3.33 13.55
CA MET A 141 -1.11 -4.35 13.16
C MET A 141 -0.84 -4.38 11.65
N GLY A 142 -1.45 -3.49 10.86
CA GLY A 142 -1.22 -3.36 9.43
C GLY A 142 -2.07 -4.27 8.55
N TYR A 143 -3.01 -5.04 9.09
CA TYR A 143 -3.89 -5.89 8.27
C TYR A 143 -4.87 -5.08 7.43
N ARG A 144 -5.18 -5.59 6.24
CA ARG A 144 -6.31 -5.11 5.45
C ARG A 144 -7.61 -5.71 6.00
N THR A 145 -8.41 -4.90 6.67
CA THR A 145 -9.63 -5.39 7.31
C THR A 145 -10.82 -5.37 6.37
N VAL A 146 -11.57 -6.46 6.33
CA VAL A 146 -12.90 -6.56 5.71
C VAL A 146 -13.89 -6.97 6.78
N VAL A 147 -15.02 -6.28 6.88
CA VAL A 147 -16.06 -6.59 7.85
C VAL A 147 -17.24 -7.20 7.12
N ALA A 148 -17.63 -8.41 7.51
CA ALA A 148 -18.78 -9.12 6.98
C ALA A 148 -19.88 -9.16 8.04
N VAL A 149 -21.03 -8.56 7.74
CA VAL A 149 -22.18 -8.45 8.66
C VAL A 149 -23.46 -8.80 7.92
N LEU A 150 -24.47 -9.29 8.65
CA LEU A 150 -25.82 -9.46 8.11
C LEU A 150 -26.39 -8.10 7.69
N ALA A 151 -27.30 -8.11 6.72
CA ALA A 151 -27.90 -6.87 6.21
C ALA A 151 -28.59 -6.04 7.30
N GLU A 152 -29.24 -6.71 8.26
CA GLU A 152 -29.88 -6.09 9.43
C GLU A 152 -28.87 -5.43 10.39
N ASP A 153 -27.64 -5.95 10.44
CA ASP A 153 -26.55 -5.44 11.26
C ASP A 153 -25.72 -4.35 10.55
N GLN A 154 -25.98 -4.11 9.26
CA GLN A 154 -25.36 -3.01 8.54
C GLN A 154 -25.89 -1.70 9.08
N ARG A 155 -25.19 -1.13 10.06
CA ARG A 155 -25.44 0.26 10.44
C ARG A 155 -25.09 1.16 9.25
N PRO A 156 -26.04 1.93 8.71
CA PRO A 156 -25.69 2.97 7.74
C PRO A 156 -24.67 3.91 8.40
N PRO A 157 -23.70 4.45 7.64
CA PRO A 157 -22.72 5.37 8.21
C PRO A 157 -23.47 6.48 8.91
N ALA A 158 -23.38 6.51 10.25
CA ALA A 158 -24.06 7.51 11.05
C ALA A 158 -23.62 8.87 10.50
N ARG A 159 -24.58 9.68 10.03
CA ARG A 159 -24.31 11.07 9.64
C ARG A 159 -23.51 11.67 10.78
N ARG A 160 -22.23 11.94 10.53
CA ARG A 160 -21.34 12.59 11.47
C ARG A 160 -21.99 13.93 11.80
N ARG A 161 -22.79 13.99 12.88
CA ARG A 161 -23.23 15.28 13.43
C ARG A 161 -21.92 15.94 13.81
N GLN A 162 -21.49 16.90 12.99
CA GLN A 162 -20.49 17.87 13.41
C GLN A 162 -21.04 18.48 14.70
N LEU A 163 -20.57 17.98 15.83
CA LEU A 163 -20.69 18.68 17.08
C LEU A 163 -19.83 19.93 16.91
N SER A 164 -20.43 21.00 16.38
CA SER A 164 -19.88 22.35 16.45
C SER A 164 -19.96 22.85 17.89
N GLY A 165 -19.37 22.10 18.82
CA GLY A 165 -19.14 22.56 20.17
C GLY A 165 -18.02 23.60 20.11
N ARG A 166 -18.37 24.89 20.11
CA ARG A 166 -17.42 25.95 20.47
C ARG A 166 -16.85 25.57 21.83
N VAL A 167 -15.56 25.21 21.86
CA VAL A 167 -14.78 25.18 23.09
C VAL A 167 -14.78 26.61 23.63
N ARG A 168 -15.61 26.88 24.64
CA ARG A 168 -15.40 28.07 25.48
C ARG A 168 -14.23 27.72 26.38
N SER A 169 -13.03 28.21 26.03
CA SER A 169 -11.86 28.21 26.90
C SER A 169 -12.13 29.13 28.09
N GLY A 170 -12.81 28.61 29.10
CA GLY A 170 -12.92 29.23 30.41
C GLY A 170 -11.66 29.00 31.24
N LEU A 171 -10.53 29.59 30.85
CA LEU A 171 -9.41 29.76 31.77
C LEU A 171 -9.80 30.88 32.74
N ARG A 172 -10.29 30.47 33.91
CA ARG A 172 -10.60 31.35 35.03
C ARG A 172 -9.28 31.61 35.77
N GLU A 173 -8.60 32.70 35.46
CA GLU A 173 -7.42 33.10 36.21
C GLU A 173 -7.80 33.50 37.66
N PRO A 174 -7.08 33.01 38.68
CA PRO A 174 -7.27 33.45 40.05
C PRO A 174 -6.49 34.74 40.32
N GLY A 175 -7.22 35.79 40.72
CA GLY A 175 -6.70 36.82 41.63
C GLY A 175 -6.13 38.09 41.02
N ARG A 176 -7.00 39.08 40.74
CA ARG A 176 -6.63 40.49 40.93
C ARG A 176 -7.67 41.21 41.76
N ARG A 177 -7.22 41.69 42.92
CA ARG A 177 -7.98 42.48 43.90
C ARG A 177 -8.58 43.73 43.22
N ARG A 178 -9.86 43.97 43.52
CA ARG A 178 -10.60 45.16 43.13
C ARG A 178 -9.87 46.42 43.58
N ARG A 179 -9.56 47.33 42.65
CA ARG A 179 -9.45 48.76 42.95
C ARG A 179 -10.63 49.45 42.28
N HIS A 180 -11.53 49.95 43.12
CA HIS A 180 -12.58 50.87 42.72
C HIS A 180 -11.94 52.15 42.17
N ARG A 181 -12.35 52.59 40.97
CA ARG A 181 -12.32 54.00 40.57
C ARG A 181 -13.25 54.24 39.37
N GLY A 182 -14.20 55.15 39.58
CA GLY A 182 -14.69 56.09 38.57
C GLY A 182 -15.67 55.57 37.52
N LEU A 183 -16.96 55.79 37.76
CA LEU A 183 -17.96 55.95 36.69
C LEU A 183 -17.66 57.21 35.89
N HIS A 184 -17.65 57.13 34.56
CA HIS A 184 -18.21 58.18 33.68
C HIS A 184 -18.72 57.56 32.36
N PRO A 185 -19.80 58.12 31.77
CA PRO A 185 -20.59 57.47 30.74
C PRO A 185 -20.19 57.92 29.33
N GLY A 186 -20.48 57.07 28.33
CA GLY A 186 -20.57 57.49 26.94
C GLY A 186 -19.71 56.68 25.99
N GLN A 187 -20.37 55.77 25.26
CA GLN A 187 -20.50 55.81 23.80
C GLN A 187 -20.76 54.40 23.26
N ALA A 188 -21.97 54.22 22.73
CA ALA A 188 -22.42 53.05 22.03
C ALA A 188 -21.63 52.88 20.72
N ARG A 189 -21.20 51.64 20.43
CA ARG A 189 -20.75 51.25 19.08
C ARG A 189 -21.76 50.28 18.44
N PRO A 190 -22.00 50.40 17.13
CA PRO A 190 -23.15 49.80 16.46
C PRO A 190 -23.01 48.29 16.27
N ARG A 191 -24.17 47.62 16.37
CA ARG A 191 -24.36 46.19 16.07
C ARG A 191 -24.35 46.00 14.55
N GLY A 192 -23.42 45.20 14.03
CA GLY A 192 -23.46 44.70 12.65
C GLY A 192 -24.61 43.69 12.46
N PRO A 193 -25.10 43.50 11.21
CA PRO A 193 -26.36 42.84 10.95
C PRO A 193 -26.31 41.32 11.19
N ALA A 194 -27.35 40.84 11.86
CA ALA A 194 -27.62 39.43 12.09
C ALA A 194 -28.19 38.76 10.82
N CYS A 195 -27.54 37.69 10.35
CA CYS A 195 -28.14 36.78 9.36
C CYS A 195 -29.34 36.06 9.99
N ARG A 196 -30.54 36.27 9.42
CA ARG A 196 -31.76 35.56 9.82
C ARG A 196 -31.84 34.18 9.12
N PRO A 197 -32.35 33.14 9.81
CA PRO A 197 -32.56 31.82 9.23
C PRO A 197 -33.89 31.79 8.46
N GLY A 198 -33.82 31.71 7.14
CA GLY A 198 -35.03 31.57 6.32
C GLY A 198 -34.80 31.92 4.86
N ASP A 199 -34.07 31.08 4.12
CA ASP A 199 -34.26 31.02 2.67
C ASP A 199 -34.12 29.57 2.18
N ARG A 200 -35.26 28.86 2.23
CA ARG A 200 -35.46 27.60 1.55
C ARG A 200 -35.76 27.94 0.09
N ARG A 201 -34.83 27.63 -0.84
CA ARG A 201 -35.09 27.09 -2.20
C ARG A 201 -33.88 27.29 -3.12
N ARG A 202 -33.16 26.20 -3.42
CA ARG A 202 -32.54 25.84 -4.72
C ARG A 202 -31.95 24.43 -4.54
N LEU A 203 -32.76 23.39 -4.79
CA LEU A 203 -32.67 22.51 -5.97
C LEU A 203 -31.22 21.99 -6.15
N CYS A 204 -30.82 20.81 -5.69
CA CYS A 204 -31.35 19.47 -5.98
C CYS A 204 -31.59 19.25 -7.49
N ARG A 205 -30.51 19.02 -8.23
CA ARG A 205 -30.48 18.22 -9.47
C ARG A 205 -29.01 17.94 -9.79
N LEU A 206 -28.60 16.68 -9.66
CA LEU A 206 -27.68 15.94 -10.54
C LEU A 206 -27.64 14.48 -10.03
N ARG A 207 -28.65 13.68 -10.44
CA ARG A 207 -28.52 12.23 -10.66
C ARG A 207 -27.71 12.09 -11.97
N GLY A 208 -26.70 11.24 -12.12
CA GLY A 208 -26.77 9.77 -12.11
C GLY A 208 -26.81 9.27 -13.56
N GLN A 209 -25.71 8.69 -14.05
CA GLN A 209 -25.66 7.83 -15.25
C GLN A 209 -24.92 6.52 -14.89
N PRO A 210 -25.49 5.34 -15.17
CA PRO A 210 -24.80 4.05 -15.03
C PRO A 210 -24.06 3.67 -16.33
N PRO A 211 -22.94 2.92 -16.26
CA PRO A 211 -22.34 2.32 -17.44
C PRO A 211 -23.13 1.09 -17.91
N GLN A 212 -23.38 1.02 -19.22
CA GLN A 212 -24.07 -0.07 -19.91
C GLN A 212 -23.13 -1.26 -20.17
N GLY A 213 -23.62 -2.47 -19.85
CA GLY A 213 -23.54 -3.71 -20.63
C GLY A 213 -22.19 -4.28 -21.05
N ARG A 214 -21.84 -5.46 -20.49
CA ARG A 214 -21.48 -6.66 -21.27
C ARG A 214 -21.96 -7.90 -20.52
N ASP A 215 -22.91 -8.60 -21.14
CA ASP A 215 -23.44 -9.89 -20.71
C ASP A 215 -22.38 -10.99 -20.92
N ALA A 216 -22.14 -11.79 -19.88
CA ALA A 216 -21.45 -13.07 -19.97
C ALA A 216 -22.30 -14.09 -19.22
N GLU A 217 -23.10 -14.80 -20.00
CA GLU A 217 -23.99 -15.89 -19.60
C GLU A 217 -23.15 -17.10 -19.16
N ILE A 218 -23.23 -17.48 -17.88
CA ILE A 218 -22.62 -18.72 -17.35
C ILE A 218 -23.72 -19.77 -17.26
N ARG A 219 -23.65 -20.73 -18.19
CA ARG A 219 -24.51 -21.93 -18.28
C ARG A 219 -24.12 -22.96 -17.21
N ALA A 220 -25.10 -23.41 -16.42
CA ALA A 220 -24.92 -24.46 -15.42
C ALA A 220 -24.76 -25.85 -16.09
N PRO A 221 -23.99 -26.79 -15.48
CA PRO A 221 -23.91 -28.17 -15.97
C PRO A 221 -25.15 -28.97 -15.54
N GLY A 222 -25.85 -29.51 -16.54
CA GLY A 222 -26.97 -30.43 -16.35
C GLY A 222 -26.51 -31.81 -15.90
N LYS A 223 -27.28 -32.38 -14.95
CA LYS A 223 -27.26 -33.80 -14.58
C LYS A 223 -27.78 -34.63 -15.76
N GLY A 224 -27.13 -35.75 -16.04
CA GLY A 224 -27.62 -36.79 -16.93
C GLY A 224 -27.17 -38.16 -16.42
N LEU A 225 -28.13 -38.93 -15.92
CA LEU A 225 -28.04 -40.37 -15.72
C LEU A 225 -27.88 -41.06 -17.08
N ALA A 226 -26.93 -41.99 -17.17
CA ALA A 226 -27.05 -43.34 -17.76
C ALA A 226 -25.78 -44.12 -17.40
#